data_AF-A0A7V6D4S8-F1
#
_entry.id   AF-A0A7V6D4S8-F1
#
_cell.length_a   1.000
_cell.length_b   1.000
_cell.length_c   1.000
_cell.angle_alpha   90.00
_cell.angle_beta   90.00
_cell.angle_gamma   90.00
#
_symmetry.space_group_name_H-M   'P 1'
#
loop_
_entity.id
_entity.type
_entity.pdbx_description
1 polymer ?
#
loop_
_entity_poly.entity_id
_entity_poly.type
_entity_poly.pdbx_seq_one_letter_code
_entity_poly.pdbx_strand_id
1 'polypeptide(L)'
;MAKKRSESREVTEPEPLPELEPEARLSHYMDYAGLVPDYQRLVAEAGEAQAQETLDYFFYFLLTSNALLAEREFADWRWPLDPHDYLVYELIEHIQSQAGQSLEGLGPSIEDPLFRHMIHDGLHRYFTPVMRRALARRARNLRRRAAGRVLSIQADAVVMAAEDLRFEPFAMGLLVESFRRALLLAARDLSALFQRERERRNPALDRYLDEIRAADHEHPADEAVRRLVQAGPQALGLAQHLLFEEDWACDDYPVRAALQVVVAFPSHRALQLLLWVHQACPTLRQWAAGQMAARMPELACAYFTYLLTAPRPAPSERAASGLWVLAQTRCPEALRLAALALDYRVDDAAATEEVQVAAWQALLALDDPAAVPALRAYLAAESAHPAAREELVRTLERRGEGWWTAVLQPEAEPSPA
;
A
#
# COMPACT_ATOMS: atom_id res chain seq x y z
N MET A 1 28.70 3.16 62.38
CA MET A 1 27.56 2.23 62.25
C MET A 1 26.49 2.88 61.39
N ALA A 2 26.46 2.57 60.09
CA ALA A 2 25.42 3.02 59.17
C ALA A 2 24.49 1.84 58.89
N LYS A 3 23.24 1.93 59.35
CA LYS A 3 22.18 0.96 59.06
C LYS A 3 21.87 1.03 57.56
N LYS A 4 22.27 0.00 56.80
CA LYS A 4 21.69 -0.32 55.49
C LYS A 4 20.20 -0.55 55.70
N ARG A 5 19.36 0.38 55.25
CA ARG A 5 17.94 0.09 54.98
C ARG A 5 17.93 -0.85 53.78
N SER A 6 17.65 -2.12 54.01
CA SER A 6 17.19 -3.00 52.95
C SER A 6 15.77 -2.56 52.63
N GLU A 7 15.58 -1.84 51.55
CA GLU A 7 14.27 -1.73 50.91
C GLU A 7 13.91 -3.13 50.45
N SER A 8 13.06 -3.78 51.24
CA SER A 8 12.30 -4.94 50.84
C SER A 8 11.53 -4.54 49.58
N ARG A 9 11.96 -5.07 48.42
CA ARG A 9 11.11 -5.13 47.23
C ARG A 9 9.86 -5.87 47.66
N GLU A 10 8.74 -5.15 47.81
CA GLU A 10 7.43 -5.78 47.82
C GLU A 10 7.35 -6.67 46.59
N VAL A 11 7.19 -7.97 46.81
CA VAL A 11 6.90 -8.92 45.74
C VAL A 11 5.46 -8.61 45.35
N THR A 12 5.28 -7.79 44.32
CA THR A 12 3.96 -7.53 43.74
C THR A 12 3.46 -8.87 43.21
N GLU A 13 2.34 -9.35 43.73
CA GLU A 13 1.70 -10.56 43.19
C GLU A 13 1.37 -10.34 41.71
N PRO A 14 1.53 -11.38 40.86
CA PRO A 14 1.21 -11.25 39.45
C PRO A 14 -0.27 -10.90 39.26
N GLU A 15 -0.54 -9.91 38.41
CA GLU A 15 -1.90 -9.60 37.98
C GLU A 15 -2.52 -10.83 37.32
N PRO A 16 -3.75 -11.24 37.70
CA PRO A 16 -4.39 -12.40 37.10
C PRO A 16 -4.62 -12.16 35.60
N LEU A 17 -4.46 -13.21 34.81
CA LEU A 17 -4.79 -13.15 33.39
C LEU A 17 -6.30 -12.98 33.21
N PRO A 18 -6.74 -12.23 32.18
CA PRO A 18 -8.15 -12.15 31.84
C PRO A 18 -8.64 -13.53 31.39
N GLU A 19 -9.84 -13.91 31.80
CA GLU A 19 -10.49 -15.11 31.29
C GLU A 19 -10.88 -14.89 29.82
N LEU A 20 -10.45 -15.79 28.93
CA LEU A 20 -10.76 -15.71 27.51
C LEU A 20 -12.09 -16.41 27.21
N GLU A 21 -13.08 -15.61 26.83
CA GLU A 21 -14.34 -16.08 26.24
C GLU A 21 -14.09 -16.83 24.92
N PRO A 22 -15.01 -17.72 24.48
CA PRO A 22 -14.86 -18.49 23.25
C PRO A 22 -14.52 -17.65 22.01
N GLU A 23 -15.09 -16.44 21.90
CA GLU A 23 -14.87 -15.55 20.76
C GLU A 23 -13.47 -14.92 20.76
N ALA A 24 -12.81 -14.87 21.91
CA ALA A 24 -11.43 -14.41 22.05
C ALA A 24 -10.41 -15.53 21.81
N ARG A 25 -10.87 -16.78 21.66
CA ARG A 25 -10.03 -17.96 21.44
C ARG A 25 -9.93 -18.26 19.96
N LEU A 26 -8.78 -17.94 19.39
CA LEU A 26 -8.53 -18.15 17.97
C LEU A 26 -8.57 -19.65 17.60
N SER A 27 -8.23 -20.54 18.54
CA SER A 27 -8.39 -22.00 18.43
C SER A 27 -9.82 -22.47 18.13
N HIS A 28 -10.84 -21.65 18.43
CA HIS A 28 -12.24 -21.96 18.10
C HIS A 28 -12.53 -21.84 16.60
N TYR A 29 -11.79 -20.99 15.90
CA TYR A 29 -12.04 -20.64 14.50
C TYR A 29 -11.05 -21.28 13.53
N MET A 30 -9.87 -21.68 14.02
CA MET A 30 -8.80 -22.19 13.17
C MET A 30 -7.90 -23.19 13.89
N ASP A 31 -7.40 -24.15 13.11
CA ASP A 31 -6.39 -25.10 13.56
C ASP A 31 -4.99 -24.46 13.47
N TYR A 32 -4.30 -24.38 14.62
CA TYR A 32 -2.95 -23.85 14.70
C TYR A 32 -1.91 -24.69 13.95
N ALA A 33 -2.19 -25.96 13.66
CA ALA A 33 -1.29 -26.79 12.84
C ALA A 33 -1.06 -26.19 11.43
N GLY A 34 -2.04 -25.45 10.91
CA GLY A 34 -1.93 -24.76 9.62
C GLY A 34 -1.20 -23.42 9.68
N LEU A 35 -0.91 -22.89 10.88
CA LEU A 35 -0.44 -21.51 11.07
C LEU A 35 0.91 -21.42 11.76
N VAL A 36 1.17 -22.29 12.74
CA VAL A 36 2.38 -22.29 13.54
C VAL A 36 3.27 -23.44 13.07
N PRO A 37 4.39 -23.17 12.38
CA PRO A 37 5.22 -24.22 11.77
C PRO A 37 5.76 -25.27 12.76
N ASP A 38 5.91 -24.90 14.03
CA ASP A 38 6.38 -25.79 15.11
C ASP A 38 5.26 -26.26 16.03
N TYR A 39 4.00 -26.18 15.61
CA TYR A 39 2.84 -26.53 16.45
C TYR A 39 2.93 -27.94 17.03
N GLN A 40 3.30 -28.92 16.19
CA GLN A 40 3.41 -30.31 16.62
C GLN A 40 4.47 -30.51 17.72
N ARG A 41 5.54 -29.70 17.69
CA ARG A 41 6.55 -29.72 18.75
C ARG A 41 6.01 -29.13 20.06
N LEU A 42 5.27 -28.02 19.99
CA LEU A 42 4.60 -27.42 21.16
C LEU A 42 3.60 -28.39 21.80
N VAL A 43 2.79 -29.08 20.98
CA VAL A 43 1.84 -30.09 21.43
C VAL A 43 2.57 -31.26 22.11
N ALA A 44 3.69 -31.72 21.54
CA ALA A 44 4.48 -32.78 22.14
C ALA A 44 5.13 -32.37 23.49
N GLU A 45 5.49 -31.10 23.65
CA GLU A 45 6.14 -30.58 24.86
C GLU A 45 5.14 -30.29 26.00
N ALA A 46 3.95 -29.75 25.70
CA ALA A 46 3.01 -29.24 26.69
C ALA A 46 1.65 -29.97 26.73
N GLY A 47 1.34 -30.79 25.73
CA GLY A 47 -0.01 -31.31 25.48
C GLY A 47 -0.87 -30.33 24.67
N GLU A 48 -1.83 -30.86 23.90
CA GLU A 48 -2.62 -30.08 22.94
C GLU A 48 -3.42 -28.95 23.60
N ALA A 49 -4.15 -29.25 24.67
CA ALA A 49 -4.97 -28.25 25.37
C ALA A 49 -4.12 -27.07 25.89
N GLN A 50 -2.95 -27.36 26.46
CA GLN A 50 -2.05 -26.32 26.97
C GLN A 50 -1.39 -25.53 25.84
N ALA A 51 -1.04 -26.18 24.73
CA ALA A 51 -0.48 -25.52 23.56
C ALA A 51 -1.50 -24.56 22.93
N GLN A 52 -2.75 -25.00 22.76
CA GLN A 52 -3.85 -24.17 22.27
C GLN A 52 -4.11 -22.99 23.20
N GLU A 53 -4.21 -23.21 24.51
CA GLU A 53 -4.42 -22.14 25.47
C GLU A 53 -3.29 -21.10 25.44
N THR A 54 -2.04 -21.56 25.36
CA THR A 54 -0.87 -20.67 25.27
C THR A 54 -0.92 -19.81 24.00
N LEU A 55 -1.29 -20.41 22.87
CA LEU A 55 -1.43 -19.69 21.60
C LEU A 55 -2.63 -18.74 21.61
N ASP A 56 -3.76 -19.12 22.20
CA ASP A 56 -4.92 -18.24 22.36
C ASP A 56 -4.55 -16.97 23.15
N TYR A 57 -3.86 -17.11 24.28
CA TYR A 57 -3.37 -15.95 25.03
C TYR A 57 -2.34 -15.15 24.24
N PHE A 58 -1.42 -15.80 23.53
CA PHE A 58 -0.44 -15.12 22.69
C PHE A 58 -1.12 -14.23 21.63
N PHE A 59 -2.06 -14.79 20.85
CA PHE A 59 -2.78 -14.04 19.83
C PHE A 59 -3.71 -12.99 20.42
N TYR A 60 -4.41 -13.30 21.52
CA TYR A 60 -5.23 -12.32 22.24
C TYR A 60 -4.40 -11.10 22.67
N PHE A 61 -3.23 -11.33 23.27
CA PHE A 61 -2.35 -10.25 23.72
C PHE A 61 -1.69 -9.50 22.56
N LEU A 62 -1.41 -10.18 21.45
CA LEU A 62 -0.89 -9.55 20.25
C LEU A 62 -1.94 -8.64 19.60
N LEU A 63 -3.19 -9.08 19.52
CA LEU A 63 -4.32 -8.31 18.97
C LEU A 63 -4.69 -7.12 19.87
N THR A 64 -4.63 -7.28 21.20
CA THR A 64 -4.94 -6.23 22.18
C THR A 64 -3.72 -5.36 22.55
N SER A 65 -2.61 -5.50 21.83
CA SER A 65 -1.36 -4.77 22.12
C SER A 65 -1.43 -3.27 21.83
N ASN A 66 -2.53 -2.75 21.27
CA ASN A 66 -2.75 -1.32 21.10
C ASN A 66 -2.72 -0.54 22.43
N ALA A 67 -3.05 -1.18 23.54
CA ALA A 67 -2.93 -0.59 24.89
C ALA A 67 -1.50 -0.11 25.20
N LEU A 68 -0.47 -0.74 24.61
CA LEU A 68 0.94 -0.37 24.83
C LEU A 68 1.27 1.03 24.31
N LEU A 69 0.45 1.62 23.43
CA LEU A 69 0.63 2.99 22.95
C LEU A 69 0.47 4.05 24.05
N ALA A 70 -0.20 3.73 25.16
CA ALA A 70 -0.30 4.62 26.30
C ALA A 70 0.98 4.66 27.15
N GLU A 71 1.92 3.74 26.92
CA GLU A 71 3.12 3.60 27.72
C GLU A 71 4.25 4.51 27.21
N ARG A 72 5.07 5.00 28.15
CA ARG A 72 6.18 5.93 27.88
C ARG A 72 7.18 5.41 26.84
N GLU A 73 7.39 4.09 26.76
CA GLU A 73 8.28 3.46 25.79
C GLU A 73 7.79 3.62 24.34
N PHE A 74 6.54 4.02 24.13
CA PHE A 74 5.93 4.22 22.82
C PHE A 74 5.47 5.67 22.57
N ALA A 75 5.65 6.58 23.53
CA ALA A 75 5.17 7.97 23.44
C ALA A 75 5.76 8.75 22.25
N ASP A 76 6.99 8.44 21.84
CA ASP A 76 7.70 9.01 20.70
C ASP A 76 7.74 8.09 19.48
N TRP A 77 6.93 7.02 19.46
CA TRP A 77 6.82 6.15 18.29
C TRP A 77 6.25 6.94 17.10
N ARG A 78 6.98 6.95 15.99
CA ARG A 78 6.59 7.66 14.76
C ARG A 78 6.84 6.78 13.56
N TRP A 79 5.90 6.84 12.62
CA TRP A 79 6.04 6.22 11.31
C TRP A 79 6.76 7.18 10.36
N PRO A 80 7.68 6.68 9.52
CA PRO A 80 8.31 7.47 8.47
C PRO A 80 7.38 7.62 7.26
N LEU A 81 6.10 7.90 7.52
CA LEU A 81 5.08 8.13 6.49
C LEU A 81 5.34 9.49 5.84
N ASP A 82 5.55 9.51 4.53
CA ASP A 82 5.63 10.76 3.77
C ASP A 82 4.23 11.40 3.75
N PRO A 83 4.07 12.66 4.13
CA PRO A 83 2.76 13.32 4.10
C PRO A 83 2.13 13.39 2.69
N HIS A 84 2.94 13.27 1.64
CA HIS A 84 2.46 13.19 0.26
C HIS A 84 2.25 11.75 -0.24
N ASP A 85 2.38 10.73 0.62
CA ASP A 85 2.13 9.35 0.21
C ASP A 85 0.70 9.17 -0.28
N TYR A 86 0.51 8.30 -1.29
CA TYR A 86 -0.80 8.09 -1.90
C TYR A 86 -1.85 7.62 -0.89
N LEU A 87 -1.46 6.88 0.16
CA LEU A 87 -2.39 6.44 1.20
C LEU A 87 -3.07 7.63 1.90
N VAL A 88 -2.37 8.76 2.04
CA VAL A 88 -2.92 9.98 2.66
C VAL A 88 -4.01 10.58 1.77
N TYR A 89 -3.77 10.65 0.46
CA TYR A 89 -4.74 11.20 -0.50
C TYR A 89 -5.93 10.27 -0.70
N GLU A 90 -5.69 8.97 -0.82
CA GLU A 90 -6.74 7.95 -0.94
C GLU A 90 -7.64 7.96 0.32
N LEU A 91 -7.07 8.16 1.52
CA LEU A 91 -7.86 8.35 2.73
C LEU A 91 -8.72 9.62 2.67
N ILE A 92 -8.19 10.73 2.16
CA ILE A 92 -8.97 11.97 2.02
C ILE A 92 -10.10 11.80 1.01
N GLU A 93 -9.84 11.20 -0.15
CA GLU A 93 -10.87 10.87 -1.14
C GLU A 93 -11.95 9.98 -0.54
N HIS A 94 -11.55 8.95 0.24
CA HIS A 94 -12.49 8.09 0.94
C HIS A 94 -13.35 8.87 1.94
N ILE A 95 -12.76 9.70 2.79
CA ILE A 95 -13.47 10.56 3.75
C ILE A 95 -14.48 11.46 3.03
N GLN A 96 -14.05 12.11 1.94
CA GLN A 96 -14.90 13.01 1.15
C GLN A 96 -16.06 12.27 0.49
N SER A 97 -15.83 11.04 0.01
CA SER A 97 -16.88 10.19 -0.57
C SER A 97 -17.95 9.77 0.44
N GLN A 98 -17.62 9.80 1.74
CA GLN A 98 -18.53 9.45 2.83
C GLN A 98 -19.29 10.66 3.43
N ALA A 99 -19.17 11.87 2.85
CA ALA A 99 -19.67 13.16 3.37
C ALA A 99 -21.17 13.18 3.75
N GLY A 100 -21.43 12.70 4.96
CA GLY A 100 -22.71 12.50 5.63
C GLY A 100 -22.54 11.67 6.91
N GLN A 101 -21.49 10.85 6.98
CA GLN A 101 -21.00 10.26 8.22
C GLN A 101 -19.88 11.15 8.77
N SER A 102 -20.08 11.69 9.98
CA SER A 102 -19.09 12.46 10.72
C SER A 102 -17.73 11.76 10.71
N LEU A 103 -16.62 12.52 10.67
CA LEU A 103 -15.27 12.01 10.97
C LEU A 103 -15.22 11.27 12.32
N GLU A 104 -16.18 11.51 13.22
CA GLU A 104 -16.38 10.77 14.47
C GLU A 104 -16.73 9.28 14.24
N GLY A 105 -17.21 8.92 13.04
CA GLY A 105 -17.42 7.53 12.62
C GLY A 105 -16.11 6.76 12.44
N LEU A 106 -15.02 7.42 12.03
CA LEU A 106 -13.66 6.86 11.84
C LEU A 106 -12.90 6.63 13.16
N GLY A 107 -13.65 6.38 14.23
CA GLY A 107 -13.16 5.98 15.54
C GLY A 107 -12.48 4.60 15.53
N PRO A 108 -11.99 4.13 16.69
CA PRO A 108 -11.20 2.91 16.86
C PRO A 108 -11.89 1.58 16.50
N SER A 109 -13.10 1.63 15.95
CA SER A 109 -13.96 0.46 15.75
C SER A 109 -14.34 0.16 14.30
N ILE A 110 -13.89 0.92 13.28
CA ILE A 110 -14.36 0.60 11.93
C ILE A 110 -13.63 -0.60 11.31
N GLU A 111 -14.41 -1.63 11.00
CA GLU A 111 -14.12 -2.73 10.08
C GLU A 111 -14.14 -2.29 8.59
N ASP A 112 -13.84 -1.02 8.26
CA ASP A 112 -13.93 -0.52 6.88
C ASP A 112 -12.90 -1.28 6.04
N PRO A 113 -13.33 -2.07 5.03
CA PRO A 113 -12.40 -2.90 4.28
C PRO A 113 -11.34 -2.10 3.56
N LEU A 114 -11.67 -0.90 3.06
CA LEU A 114 -10.74 -0.05 2.34
C LEU A 114 -9.73 0.58 3.30
N PHE A 115 -10.18 1.06 4.46
CA PHE A 115 -9.24 1.59 5.45
C PHE A 115 -8.34 0.50 6.03
N ARG A 116 -8.88 -0.71 6.22
CA ARG A 116 -8.10 -1.90 6.58
C ARG A 116 -7.05 -2.21 5.53
N HIS A 117 -7.41 -2.13 4.24
CA HIS A 117 -6.50 -2.30 3.11
C HIS A 117 -5.37 -1.25 3.09
N MET A 118 -5.69 0.03 3.32
CA MET A 118 -4.68 1.09 3.44
C MET A 118 -3.69 0.84 4.57
N ILE A 119 -4.17 0.40 5.74
CA ILE A 119 -3.31 0.07 6.88
C ILE A 119 -2.44 -1.14 6.54
N HIS A 120 -3.01 -2.17 5.93
CA HIS A 120 -2.26 -3.36 5.52
C HIS A 120 -1.12 -3.02 4.56
N ASP A 121 -1.42 -2.30 3.48
CA ASP A 121 -0.41 -1.84 2.51
C ASP A 121 0.67 -0.97 3.18
N GLY A 122 0.24 0.01 3.99
CA GLY A 122 1.15 0.89 4.70
C GLY A 122 2.06 0.15 5.68
N LEU A 123 1.55 -0.83 6.42
CA LEU A 123 2.36 -1.65 7.31
C LEU A 123 3.40 -2.47 6.56
N HIS A 124 3.04 -3.10 5.43
CA HIS A 124 4.01 -3.84 4.61
C HIS A 124 5.14 -2.96 4.11
N ARG A 125 4.83 -1.72 3.70
CA ARG A 125 5.82 -0.78 3.14
C ARG A 125 6.67 -0.13 4.22
N TYR A 126 6.05 0.35 5.30
CA TYR A 126 6.72 1.18 6.28
C TYR A 126 7.31 0.39 7.46
N PHE A 127 6.86 -0.84 7.74
CA PHE A 127 7.39 -1.64 8.85
C PHE A 127 8.72 -2.32 8.50
N THR A 128 9.73 -1.48 8.29
CA THR A 128 11.08 -1.90 7.90
C THR A 128 11.79 -2.72 9.00
N PRO A 129 12.87 -3.46 8.66
CA PRO A 129 13.71 -4.13 9.65
C PRO A 129 14.28 -3.20 10.74
N VAL A 130 14.44 -1.90 10.45
CA VAL A 130 14.85 -0.90 11.45
C VAL A 130 13.71 -0.63 12.44
N MET A 131 12.49 -0.44 11.95
CA MET A 131 11.31 -0.25 12.80
C MET A 131 11.02 -1.49 13.64
N ARG A 132 11.13 -2.68 13.05
CA ARG A 132 10.96 -3.96 13.75
C ARG A 132 11.94 -4.11 14.92
N ARG A 133 13.23 -3.79 14.73
CA ARG A 133 14.24 -3.78 15.82
C ARG A 133 13.93 -2.73 16.89
N ALA A 134 13.46 -1.55 16.49
CA ALA A 134 13.07 -0.50 17.42
C ALA A 134 11.85 -0.90 18.26
N LEU A 135 10.83 -1.52 17.64
CA LEU A 135 9.66 -2.10 18.29
C LEU A 135 10.07 -3.13 19.35
N ALA A 136 10.84 -4.14 18.95
CA ALA A 136 11.29 -5.19 19.86
C ALA A 136 12.08 -4.62 21.04
N ARG A 137 12.95 -3.63 20.81
CA ARG A 137 13.69 -2.95 21.88
C ARG A 137 12.76 -2.24 22.87
N ARG A 138 11.78 -1.48 22.38
CA ARG A 138 10.80 -0.76 23.21
C ARG A 138 9.94 -1.73 24.02
N ALA A 139 9.43 -2.78 23.37
CA ALA A 139 8.65 -3.83 24.01
C ALA A 139 9.47 -4.59 25.10
N ARG A 140 10.73 -4.94 24.84
CA ARG A 140 11.61 -5.54 25.86
C ARG A 140 11.83 -4.63 27.07
N ASN A 141 11.94 -3.32 26.85
CA ASN A 141 12.08 -2.34 27.94
C ASN A 141 10.79 -2.27 28.77
N LEU A 142 9.63 -2.22 28.11
CA LEU A 142 8.32 -2.23 28.77
C LEU A 142 8.12 -3.51 29.57
N ARG A 143 8.41 -4.68 28.98
CA ARG A 143 8.33 -5.99 29.64
C ARG A 143 9.10 -6.03 30.96
N ARG A 144 10.32 -5.48 30.98
CA ARG A 144 11.15 -5.42 32.20
C ARG A 144 10.58 -4.47 33.27
N ARG A 145 9.97 -3.36 32.86
CA ARG A 145 9.39 -2.36 33.77
C ARG A 145 8.07 -2.83 34.37
N ALA A 146 7.23 -3.47 33.56
CA ALA A 146 5.88 -3.89 33.93
C ALA A 146 5.83 -5.33 34.45
N ALA A 147 6.96 -5.89 34.90
CA ALA A 147 7.05 -7.27 35.36
C ALA A 147 5.96 -7.60 36.39
N GLY A 148 5.27 -8.72 36.20
CA GLY A 148 4.14 -9.14 37.04
C GLY A 148 2.80 -8.52 36.65
N ARG A 149 2.72 -7.72 35.58
CA ARG A 149 1.46 -7.14 35.07
C ARG A 149 1.10 -7.73 33.71
N VAL A 150 -0.19 -7.68 33.35
CA VAL A 150 -0.68 -8.11 32.02
C VAL A 150 0.07 -7.38 30.89
N LEU A 151 0.39 -6.09 31.08
CA LEU A 151 1.19 -5.31 30.14
C LEU A 151 2.55 -5.94 29.81
N SER A 152 3.19 -6.63 30.75
CA SER A 152 4.46 -7.31 30.48
C SER A 152 4.29 -8.50 29.54
N ILE A 153 3.16 -9.20 29.62
CA ILE A 153 2.82 -10.36 28.79
C ILE A 153 2.44 -9.89 27.39
N GLN A 154 1.66 -8.81 27.28
CA GLN A 154 1.42 -8.13 26.00
C GLN A 154 2.72 -7.66 25.33
N ALA A 155 3.61 -7.05 26.10
CA ALA A 155 4.91 -6.65 25.57
C ALA A 155 5.75 -7.87 25.14
N ASP A 156 5.65 -9.00 25.83
CA ASP A 156 6.34 -10.23 25.45
C ASP A 156 5.82 -10.81 24.13
N ALA A 157 4.50 -10.85 23.93
CA ALA A 157 3.88 -11.27 22.67
C ALA A 157 4.36 -10.40 21.50
N VAL A 158 4.44 -9.07 21.70
CA VAL A 158 4.99 -8.14 20.70
C VAL A 158 6.48 -8.41 20.43
N VAL A 159 7.29 -8.75 21.45
CA VAL A 159 8.70 -9.09 21.24
C VAL A 159 8.83 -10.33 20.37
N MET A 160 8.09 -11.40 20.68
CA MET A 160 8.12 -12.64 19.91
C MET A 160 7.72 -12.41 18.45
N ALA A 161 6.59 -11.71 18.21
CA ALA A 161 6.12 -11.39 16.86
C ALA A 161 7.07 -10.44 16.11
N ALA A 162 7.71 -9.50 16.80
CA ALA A 162 8.68 -8.61 16.19
C ALA A 162 9.98 -9.33 15.81
N GLU A 163 10.41 -10.34 16.56
CA GLU A 163 11.65 -11.08 16.30
C GLU A 163 11.50 -12.16 15.22
N ASP A 164 10.28 -12.66 14.99
CA ASP A 164 9.98 -13.60 13.91
C ASP A 164 9.50 -12.88 12.65
N LEU A 165 10.27 -13.00 11.56
CA LEU A 165 9.99 -12.35 10.27
C LEU A 165 8.76 -12.91 9.56
N ARG A 166 8.27 -14.09 9.96
CA ARG A 166 7.08 -14.73 9.38
C ARG A 166 5.79 -14.12 9.91
N PHE A 167 5.84 -13.39 11.03
CA PHE A 167 4.65 -12.74 11.56
C PHE A 167 4.28 -11.51 10.74
N GLU A 168 3.05 -11.56 10.23
CA GLU A 168 2.44 -10.44 9.52
C GLU A 168 2.27 -9.23 10.46
N PRO A 169 2.76 -8.04 10.08
CA PRO A 169 2.63 -6.84 10.89
C PRO A 169 1.18 -6.50 11.25
N PHE A 170 0.26 -6.87 10.37
CA PHE A 170 -1.17 -6.65 10.54
C PHE A 170 -1.78 -7.45 11.70
N ALA A 171 -1.13 -8.53 12.15
CA ALA A 171 -1.57 -9.30 13.32
C ALA A 171 -1.32 -8.57 14.65
N MET A 172 -0.53 -7.48 14.66
CA MET A 172 -0.17 -6.75 15.87
C MET A 172 -1.05 -5.51 16.03
N GLY A 173 -1.97 -5.53 17.00
CA GLY A 173 -2.88 -4.41 17.27
C GLY A 173 -2.16 -3.09 17.54
N LEU A 174 -0.99 -3.14 18.18
CA LEU A 174 -0.07 -2.02 18.37
C LEU A 174 0.32 -1.34 17.06
N LEU A 175 0.74 -2.12 16.05
CA LEU A 175 1.18 -1.59 14.77
C LEU A 175 0.00 -1.03 13.98
N VAL A 176 -1.09 -1.79 13.88
CA VAL A 176 -2.34 -1.39 13.24
C VAL A 176 -2.83 -0.05 13.79
N GLU A 177 -3.02 0.06 15.10
CA GLU A 177 -3.54 1.29 15.71
C GLU A 177 -2.55 2.45 15.60
N SER A 178 -1.24 2.21 15.72
CA SER A 178 -0.25 3.27 15.60
C SER A 178 -0.15 3.84 14.18
N PHE A 179 -0.23 2.98 13.16
CA PHE A 179 -0.20 3.41 11.76
C PHE A 179 -1.50 4.11 11.39
N ARG A 180 -2.64 3.56 11.84
CA ARG A 180 -3.96 4.20 11.71
C ARG A 180 -3.95 5.64 12.21
N ARG A 181 -3.42 5.88 13.42
CA ARG A 181 -3.29 7.23 13.99
C ARG A 181 -2.38 8.13 13.16
N ALA A 182 -1.26 7.61 12.66
CA ALA A 182 -0.33 8.37 11.83
C ALA A 182 -0.97 8.78 10.49
N LEU A 183 -1.71 7.87 9.85
CA LEU A 183 -2.39 8.11 8.59
C LEU A 183 -3.52 9.15 8.73
N LEU A 184 -4.36 9.00 9.77
CA LEU A 184 -5.41 9.99 10.09
C LEU A 184 -4.82 11.37 10.40
N LEU A 185 -3.71 11.42 11.15
CA LEU A 185 -3.01 12.66 11.46
C LEU A 185 -2.46 13.32 10.19
N ALA A 186 -1.82 12.55 9.31
CA ALA A 186 -1.30 13.05 8.03
C ALA A 186 -2.41 13.61 7.15
N ALA A 187 -3.54 12.90 7.04
CA ALA A 187 -4.70 13.35 6.27
C ALA A 187 -5.29 14.65 6.83
N ARG A 188 -5.47 14.73 8.16
CA ARG A 188 -5.97 15.93 8.84
C ARG A 188 -5.06 17.13 8.63
N ASP A 189 -3.75 16.92 8.69
CA ASP A 189 -2.76 17.99 8.65
C ASP A 189 -2.34 18.36 7.21
N LEU A 190 -2.85 17.68 6.17
CA LEU A 190 -2.45 17.89 4.77
C LEU A 190 -2.69 19.32 4.28
N SER A 191 -3.84 19.92 4.63
CA SER A 191 -4.13 21.32 4.26
C SER A 191 -3.11 22.29 4.88
N ALA A 192 -2.80 22.10 6.17
CA ALA A 192 -1.80 22.91 6.87
C ALA A 192 -0.38 22.66 6.33
N LEU A 193 -0.09 21.45 5.83
CA LEU A 193 1.15 21.17 5.13
C LEU A 193 1.26 22.04 3.88
N PHE A 194 0.27 22.03 3.00
CA PHE A 194 0.32 22.84 1.77
C PHE A 194 0.51 24.33 2.06
N GLN A 195 -0.12 24.87 3.10
CA GLN A 195 0.10 26.27 3.51
C GLN A 195 1.56 26.50 3.95
N ARG A 196 2.11 25.65 4.80
CA ARG A 196 3.52 25.76 5.24
C ARG A 196 4.50 25.62 4.08
N GLU A 197 4.22 24.76 3.12
CA GLU A 197 5.05 24.60 1.92
C GLU A 197 5.00 25.86 1.04
N ARG A 198 3.81 26.44 0.88
CA ARG A 198 3.61 27.70 0.16
C ARG A 198 4.38 28.85 0.81
N GLU A 199 4.38 28.92 2.14
CA GLU A 199 5.13 29.93 2.91
C GLU A 199 6.65 29.72 2.83
N ARG A 200 7.11 28.47 2.77
CA ARG A 200 8.53 28.11 2.67
C ARG A 200 9.09 28.16 1.25
N ARG A 201 8.25 28.45 0.24
CA ARG A 201 8.69 28.50 -1.14
C ARG A 201 9.79 29.54 -1.31
N ASN A 202 10.72 29.27 -2.22
CA ASN A 202 11.80 30.21 -2.52
C ASN A 202 11.30 31.28 -3.50
N PRO A 203 11.10 32.55 -3.09
CA PRO A 203 10.54 33.58 -3.97
C PRO A 203 11.46 33.92 -5.14
N ALA A 204 12.76 33.59 -5.06
CA ALA A 204 13.69 33.82 -6.16
C ALA A 204 13.40 32.91 -7.38
N LEU A 205 12.65 31.83 -7.18
CA LEU A 205 12.23 30.92 -8.25
C LEU A 205 10.92 31.36 -8.91
N ASP A 206 10.13 32.25 -8.28
CA ASP A 206 8.83 32.72 -8.80
C ASP A 206 8.99 33.36 -10.20
N ARG A 207 10.12 34.03 -10.48
CA ARG A 207 10.39 34.62 -11.81
C ARG A 207 10.35 33.58 -12.94
N TYR A 208 10.83 32.37 -12.69
CA TYR A 208 10.85 31.31 -13.70
C TYR A 208 9.46 30.73 -13.91
N LEU A 209 8.60 30.79 -12.89
CA LEU A 209 7.20 30.44 -13.01
C LEU A 209 6.46 31.45 -13.91
N ASP A 210 6.74 32.73 -13.73
CA ASP A 210 6.16 33.80 -14.56
C ASP A 210 6.63 33.70 -16.02
N GLU A 211 7.89 33.34 -16.27
CA GLU A 211 8.39 33.02 -17.60
C GLU A 211 7.64 31.85 -18.24
N ILE A 212 7.35 30.78 -17.48
CA ILE A 212 6.57 29.64 -17.97
C ILE A 212 5.12 30.04 -18.26
N ARG A 213 4.49 30.85 -17.39
CA ARG A 213 3.12 31.35 -17.57
C ARG A 213 2.94 32.20 -18.82
N ALA A 214 3.98 32.99 -19.16
CA ALA A 214 3.96 33.87 -20.34
C ALA A 214 4.34 33.15 -21.64
N ALA A 215 4.80 31.90 -21.55
CA ALA A 215 5.25 31.11 -22.70
C ALA A 215 4.12 30.33 -23.36
N ASP A 216 4.34 29.98 -24.62
CA ASP A 216 3.47 29.13 -25.43
C ASP A 216 4.30 28.08 -26.19
N HIS A 217 3.64 27.28 -27.03
CA HIS A 217 4.32 26.24 -27.81
C HIS A 217 5.26 26.79 -28.88
N GLU A 218 5.08 28.04 -29.33
CA GLU A 218 5.94 28.68 -30.33
C GLU A 218 7.16 29.36 -29.68
N HIS A 219 7.00 29.82 -28.44
CA HIS A 219 8.00 30.52 -27.66
C HIS A 219 8.20 29.84 -26.29
N PRO A 220 8.86 28.67 -26.26
CA PRO A 220 8.99 27.89 -25.04
C PRO A 220 9.95 28.54 -24.02
N ALA A 221 9.59 28.46 -22.73
CA ALA A 221 10.43 28.85 -21.59
C ALA A 221 11.39 27.72 -21.14
N ASP A 222 12.12 27.10 -22.07
CA ASP A 222 12.98 25.94 -21.77
C ASP A 222 14.09 26.26 -20.74
N GLU A 223 14.62 27.49 -20.76
CA GLU A 223 15.59 27.93 -19.76
C GLU A 223 14.96 28.02 -18.36
N ALA A 224 13.73 28.51 -18.25
CA ALA A 224 13.03 28.59 -16.98
C ALA A 224 12.80 27.18 -16.40
N VAL A 225 12.34 26.23 -17.22
CA VAL A 225 12.20 24.82 -16.83
C VAL A 225 13.54 24.25 -16.37
N ARG A 226 14.62 24.44 -17.14
CA ARG A 226 15.97 23.97 -16.77
C ARG A 226 16.43 24.56 -15.44
N ARG A 227 16.17 25.84 -15.17
CA ARG A 227 16.53 26.50 -13.91
C ARG A 227 15.74 25.98 -12.72
N LEU A 228 14.45 25.71 -12.90
CA LEU A 228 13.63 25.07 -11.87
C LEU A 228 14.11 23.65 -11.57
N VAL A 229 14.46 22.87 -12.59
CA VAL A 229 15.06 21.53 -12.42
C VAL A 229 16.42 21.62 -11.70
N GLN A 230 17.25 22.61 -12.00
CA GLN A 230 18.51 22.84 -11.28
C GLN A 230 18.30 23.27 -9.82
N ALA A 231 17.17 23.91 -9.51
CA ALA A 231 16.85 24.35 -8.15
C ALA A 231 16.50 23.19 -7.21
N GLY A 232 16.26 21.98 -7.73
CA GLY A 232 16.01 20.79 -6.91
C GLY A 232 14.55 20.64 -6.44
N PRO A 233 14.29 19.72 -5.49
CA PRO A 233 12.93 19.32 -5.07
C PRO A 233 12.02 20.44 -4.57
N GLN A 234 12.60 21.57 -4.12
CA GLN A 234 11.84 22.77 -3.74
C GLN A 234 11.01 23.36 -4.90
N ALA A 235 11.35 23.05 -6.15
CA ALA A 235 10.58 23.46 -7.32
C ALA A 235 9.25 22.70 -7.48
N LEU A 236 9.06 21.55 -6.82
CA LEU A 236 7.82 20.76 -6.91
C LEU A 236 6.61 21.54 -6.36
N GLY A 237 6.80 22.36 -5.32
CA GLY A 237 5.74 23.20 -4.80
C GLY A 237 5.28 24.28 -5.79
N LEU A 238 6.21 24.79 -6.60
CA LEU A 238 5.89 25.78 -7.64
C LEU A 238 5.21 25.12 -8.84
N ALA A 239 5.67 23.94 -9.25
CA ALA A 239 5.02 23.16 -10.30
C ALA A 239 3.58 22.78 -9.90
N GLN A 240 3.37 22.39 -8.63
CA GLN A 240 2.04 22.13 -8.09
C GLN A 240 1.14 23.37 -8.15
N HIS A 241 1.64 24.54 -7.78
CA HIS A 241 0.88 25.79 -7.84
C HIS A 241 0.40 26.07 -9.27
N LEU A 242 1.27 25.89 -10.27
CA LEU A 242 0.89 26.07 -11.68
C LEU A 242 -0.19 25.10 -12.14
N LEU A 243 -0.15 23.84 -11.66
CA LEU A 243 -1.11 22.81 -12.06
C LEU A 243 -2.50 22.96 -11.43
N PHE A 244 -2.62 23.52 -10.22
CA PHE A 244 -3.87 23.51 -9.45
C PHE A 244 -4.47 24.87 -9.10
N GLU A 245 -3.70 25.96 -9.13
CA GLU A 245 -4.23 27.30 -8.79
C GLU A 245 -4.63 28.12 -10.02
N GLU A 246 -4.47 27.58 -11.23
CA GLU A 246 -4.70 28.28 -12.49
C GLU A 246 -5.60 27.46 -13.43
N ASP A 247 -6.44 28.13 -14.23
CA ASP A 247 -7.38 27.50 -15.16
C ASP A 247 -6.72 27.12 -16.50
N TRP A 248 -5.73 26.22 -16.48
CA TRP A 248 -5.07 25.75 -17.70
C TRP A 248 -5.76 24.52 -18.30
N ALA A 249 -5.79 24.45 -19.63
CA ALA A 249 -6.11 23.21 -20.34
C ALA A 249 -4.91 22.24 -20.31
N CYS A 250 -5.18 20.94 -20.35
CA CYS A 250 -4.15 19.91 -20.27
C CYS A 250 -3.07 20.00 -21.38
N ASP A 251 -3.41 20.55 -22.54
CA ASP A 251 -2.48 20.69 -23.66
C ASP A 251 -1.73 22.04 -23.67
N ASP A 252 -2.00 22.91 -22.71
CA ASP A 252 -1.31 24.20 -22.60
C ASP A 252 0.18 24.00 -22.28
N TYR A 253 1.02 24.85 -22.86
CA TYR A 253 2.46 24.81 -22.64
C TYR A 253 2.84 24.88 -21.15
N PRO A 254 2.27 25.79 -20.33
CA PRO A 254 2.56 25.85 -18.90
C PRO A 254 2.37 24.51 -18.17
N VAL A 255 1.30 23.77 -18.47
CA VAL A 255 1.03 22.45 -17.86
C VAL A 255 2.14 21.46 -18.22
N ARG A 256 2.48 21.36 -19.51
CA ARG A 256 3.55 20.46 -19.98
C ARG A 256 4.91 20.83 -19.39
N ALA A 257 5.23 22.13 -19.28
CA ALA A 257 6.45 22.63 -18.68
C ALA A 257 6.52 22.32 -17.17
N ALA A 258 5.44 22.52 -16.42
CA ALA A 258 5.39 22.13 -15.00
C ALA A 258 5.58 20.62 -14.84
N LEU A 259 4.98 19.81 -15.70
CA LEU A 259 5.15 18.36 -15.64
C LEU A 259 6.58 17.90 -15.95
N GLN A 260 7.33 18.61 -16.79
CA GLN A 260 8.76 18.36 -16.97
C GLN A 260 9.56 18.60 -15.68
N VAL A 261 9.19 19.61 -14.88
CA VAL A 261 9.78 19.83 -13.55
C VAL A 261 9.39 18.69 -12.60
N VAL A 262 8.13 18.26 -12.62
CA VAL A 262 7.63 17.15 -11.76
C VAL A 262 8.42 15.86 -11.98
N VAL A 263 8.57 15.43 -13.24
CA VAL A 263 9.22 14.14 -13.56
C VAL A 263 10.73 14.14 -13.29
N ALA A 264 11.34 15.31 -13.12
CA ALA A 264 12.75 15.42 -12.77
C ALA A 264 13.05 15.00 -11.33
N PHE A 265 12.04 14.92 -10.45
CA PHE A 265 12.21 14.63 -9.02
C PHE A 265 11.31 13.49 -8.53
N PRO A 266 11.70 12.22 -8.77
CA PRO A 266 10.98 11.05 -8.27
C PRO A 266 10.75 11.13 -6.75
N SER A 267 9.48 11.21 -6.35
CA SER A 267 9.03 11.39 -4.96
C SER A 267 7.54 11.08 -4.83
N HIS A 268 7.04 10.90 -3.60
CA HIS A 268 5.61 10.72 -3.34
C HIS A 268 4.77 11.88 -3.89
N ARG A 269 5.25 13.11 -3.71
CA ARG A 269 4.62 14.31 -4.29
C ARG A 269 4.57 14.26 -5.81
N ALA A 270 5.69 13.92 -6.47
CA ALA A 270 5.72 13.84 -7.92
C ALA A 270 4.80 12.73 -8.45
N LEU A 271 4.74 11.58 -7.79
CA LEU A 271 3.79 10.51 -8.10
C LEU A 271 2.35 11.05 -8.03
N GLN A 272 2.00 11.74 -6.95
CA GLN A 272 0.65 12.29 -6.77
C GLN A 272 0.26 13.30 -7.85
N LEU A 273 1.18 14.17 -8.25
CA LEU A 273 0.95 15.08 -9.37
C LEU A 273 0.72 14.33 -10.69
N LEU A 274 1.48 13.26 -10.94
CA LEU A 274 1.30 12.42 -12.14
C LEU A 274 0.00 11.60 -12.09
N LEU A 275 -0.41 11.11 -10.92
CA LEU A 275 -1.68 10.41 -10.73
C LEU A 275 -2.87 11.35 -10.96
N TRP A 276 -2.78 12.59 -10.48
CA TRP A 276 -3.79 13.59 -10.78
C TRP A 276 -3.88 13.87 -12.29
N VAL A 277 -2.75 14.10 -12.98
CA VAL A 277 -2.76 14.29 -14.44
C VAL A 277 -3.31 13.07 -15.17
N HIS A 278 -2.93 11.87 -14.72
CA HIS A 278 -3.42 10.62 -15.28
C HIS A 278 -4.96 10.54 -15.26
N GLN A 279 -5.58 11.01 -14.17
CA GLN A 279 -7.03 11.02 -14.01
C GLN A 279 -7.69 12.22 -14.70
N ALA A 280 -7.18 13.42 -14.50
CA ALA A 280 -7.84 14.67 -14.88
C ALA A 280 -7.56 15.09 -16.34
N CYS A 281 -6.50 14.57 -16.95
CA CYS A 281 -6.06 14.96 -18.30
C CYS A 281 -5.98 13.75 -19.26
N PRO A 282 -7.09 13.40 -19.95
CA PRO A 282 -7.11 12.27 -20.89
C PRO A 282 -6.02 12.32 -21.97
N THR A 283 -5.67 13.52 -22.47
CA THR A 283 -4.64 13.70 -23.51
C THR A 283 -3.22 13.41 -23.02
N LEU A 284 -2.99 13.49 -21.70
CA LEU A 284 -1.69 13.24 -21.06
C LEU A 284 -1.65 11.92 -20.28
N ARG A 285 -2.76 11.17 -20.22
CA ARG A 285 -2.89 9.95 -19.42
C ARG A 285 -1.78 8.92 -19.69
N GLN A 286 -1.59 8.54 -20.95
CA GLN A 286 -0.56 7.60 -21.39
C GLN A 286 0.85 8.13 -21.11
N TRP A 287 1.06 9.44 -21.30
CA TRP A 287 2.34 10.07 -20.99
C TRP A 287 2.65 9.99 -19.49
N ALA A 288 1.69 10.35 -18.63
CA ALA A 288 1.86 10.30 -17.17
C ALA A 288 2.12 8.87 -16.69
N ALA A 289 1.38 7.89 -17.20
CA ALA A 289 1.63 6.47 -16.93
C ALA A 289 3.06 6.06 -17.32
N GLY A 290 3.52 6.46 -18.52
CA GLY A 290 4.88 6.21 -18.98
C GLY A 290 5.95 6.85 -18.09
N GLN A 291 5.71 8.07 -17.59
CA GLN A 291 6.64 8.72 -16.66
C GLN A 291 6.66 8.05 -15.29
N MET A 292 5.51 7.63 -14.77
CA MET A 292 5.45 6.86 -13.52
C MET A 292 6.27 5.57 -13.63
N ALA A 293 6.07 4.82 -14.72
CA ALA A 293 6.82 3.59 -14.97
C ALA A 293 8.33 3.82 -15.15
N ALA A 294 8.73 4.85 -15.90
CA ALA A 294 10.13 5.09 -16.24
C ALA A 294 10.94 5.77 -15.12
N ARG A 295 10.31 6.65 -14.33
CA ARG A 295 11.02 7.54 -13.40
C ARG A 295 10.87 7.14 -11.94
N MET A 296 9.80 6.45 -11.58
CA MET A 296 9.50 6.09 -10.19
C MET A 296 8.88 4.68 -10.08
N PRO A 297 9.53 3.65 -10.65
CA PRO A 297 8.95 2.31 -10.77
C PRO A 297 8.52 1.73 -9.42
N GLU A 298 9.31 1.90 -8.35
CA GLU A 298 8.97 1.39 -7.02
C GLU A 298 7.69 2.02 -6.45
N LEU A 299 7.54 3.34 -6.59
CA LEU A 299 6.36 4.06 -6.13
C LEU A 299 5.12 3.72 -6.98
N ALA A 300 5.31 3.59 -8.29
CA ALA A 300 4.26 3.19 -9.21
C ALA A 300 3.79 1.75 -8.95
N CYS A 301 4.73 0.82 -8.72
CA CYS A 301 4.43 -0.55 -8.30
C CYS A 301 3.59 -0.57 -7.01
N ALA A 302 4.02 0.17 -5.99
CA ALA A 302 3.29 0.25 -4.72
C ALA A 302 1.85 0.75 -4.92
N TYR A 303 1.68 1.88 -5.61
CA TYR A 303 0.36 2.46 -5.85
C TYR A 303 -0.57 1.54 -6.64
N PHE A 304 -0.12 1.00 -7.78
CA PHE A 304 -0.98 0.20 -8.64
C PHE A 304 -1.25 -1.19 -8.06
N THR A 305 -0.33 -1.76 -7.27
CA THR A 305 -0.62 -2.95 -6.46
C THR A 305 -1.69 -2.65 -5.43
N TYR A 306 -1.58 -1.55 -4.67
CA TYR A 306 -2.60 -1.11 -3.73
C TYR A 306 -3.97 -0.94 -4.42
N LEU A 307 -4.00 -0.23 -5.55
CA LEU A 307 -5.22 0.07 -6.29
C LEU A 307 -5.93 -1.21 -6.79
N LEU A 308 -5.18 -2.13 -7.41
CA LEU A 308 -5.74 -3.36 -8.00
C LEU A 308 -6.10 -4.43 -6.97
N THR A 309 -5.65 -4.28 -5.73
CA THR A 309 -6.01 -5.18 -4.61
C THR A 309 -7.02 -4.57 -3.66
N ALA A 310 -7.52 -3.37 -3.96
CA ALA A 310 -8.54 -2.71 -3.15
C ALA A 310 -9.83 -3.56 -3.11
N PRO A 311 -10.58 -3.55 -1.99
CA PRO A 311 -11.81 -4.33 -1.85
C PRO A 311 -12.90 -3.95 -2.85
N ARG A 312 -12.87 -2.72 -3.37
CA ARG A 312 -13.76 -2.26 -4.44
C ARG A 312 -12.99 -2.25 -5.76
N PRO A 313 -13.61 -2.71 -6.87
CA PRO A 313 -13.01 -2.61 -8.19
C PRO A 313 -12.57 -1.17 -8.49
N ALA A 314 -11.32 -1.01 -8.93
CA ALA A 314 -10.80 0.28 -9.34
C ALA A 314 -11.50 0.78 -10.62
N PRO A 315 -11.66 2.10 -10.81
CA PRO A 315 -12.17 2.65 -12.08
C PRO A 315 -11.38 2.09 -13.27
N SER A 316 -12.07 1.67 -14.34
CA SER A 316 -11.47 0.90 -15.44
C SER A 316 -10.25 1.58 -16.05
N GLU A 317 -10.32 2.89 -16.29
CA GLU A 317 -9.21 3.67 -16.86
C GLU A 317 -7.93 3.62 -15.99
N ARG A 318 -8.09 3.69 -14.66
CA ARG A 318 -6.99 3.59 -13.70
C ARG A 318 -6.50 2.15 -13.59
N ALA A 319 -7.40 1.17 -13.58
CA ALA A 319 -7.04 -0.25 -13.50
C ALA A 319 -6.26 -0.70 -14.75
N ALA A 320 -6.76 -0.37 -15.95
CA ALA A 320 -6.13 -0.67 -17.23
C ALA A 320 -4.74 -0.02 -17.36
N SER A 321 -4.64 1.27 -17.02
CA SER A 321 -3.35 1.96 -17.00
C SER A 321 -2.40 1.37 -15.96
N GLY A 322 -2.91 0.98 -14.79
CA GLY A 322 -2.13 0.35 -13.74
C GLY A 322 -1.53 -0.98 -14.17
N LEU A 323 -2.32 -1.84 -14.82
CA LEU A 323 -1.84 -3.10 -15.40
C LEU A 323 -0.71 -2.88 -16.41
N TRP A 324 -0.85 -1.87 -17.28
CA TRP A 324 0.22 -1.49 -18.19
C TRP A 324 1.47 -1.02 -17.44
N VAL A 325 1.33 -0.14 -16.45
CA VAL A 325 2.46 0.37 -15.65
C VAL A 325 3.17 -0.78 -14.95
N LEU A 326 2.43 -1.67 -14.28
CA LEU A 326 2.99 -2.83 -13.57
C LEU A 326 3.80 -3.75 -14.50
N ALA A 327 3.32 -3.96 -15.73
CA ALA A 327 4.03 -4.74 -16.73
C ALA A 327 5.31 -4.04 -17.22
N GLN A 328 5.25 -2.73 -17.49
CA GLN A 328 6.41 -1.95 -17.95
C GLN A 328 7.51 -1.85 -16.89
N THR A 329 7.14 -1.67 -15.63
CA THR A 329 8.09 -1.64 -14.51
C THR A 329 8.57 -3.04 -14.10
N ARG A 330 7.92 -4.10 -14.60
CA ARG A 330 8.14 -5.50 -14.20
C ARG A 330 7.99 -5.68 -12.68
N CYS A 331 6.93 -5.13 -12.10
CA CYS A 331 6.68 -5.32 -10.66
C CYS A 331 6.57 -6.82 -10.33
N PRO A 332 7.06 -7.27 -9.16
CA PRO A 332 7.00 -8.68 -8.77
C PRO A 332 5.58 -9.27 -8.82
N GLU A 333 4.57 -8.48 -8.46
CA GLU A 333 3.17 -8.90 -8.43
C GLU A 333 2.45 -8.74 -9.78
N ALA A 334 3.10 -8.18 -10.81
CA ALA A 334 2.45 -7.84 -12.08
C ALA A 334 1.76 -9.05 -12.73
N LEU A 335 2.44 -10.20 -12.77
CA LEU A 335 1.89 -11.44 -13.32
C LEU A 335 0.60 -11.86 -12.58
N ARG A 336 0.66 -11.91 -11.24
CA ARG A 336 -0.46 -12.33 -10.40
C ARG A 336 -1.64 -11.35 -10.53
N LEU A 337 -1.37 -10.05 -10.50
CA LEU A 337 -2.40 -9.02 -10.58
C LEU A 337 -3.06 -8.97 -11.97
N ALA A 338 -2.27 -9.13 -13.03
CA ALA A 338 -2.81 -9.23 -14.38
C ALA A 338 -3.64 -10.50 -14.57
N ALA A 339 -3.23 -11.64 -14.02
CA ALA A 339 -4.03 -12.86 -14.04
C ALA A 339 -5.36 -12.69 -13.28
N LEU A 340 -5.35 -12.07 -12.09
CA LEU A 340 -6.58 -11.78 -11.34
C LEU A 340 -7.50 -10.79 -12.08
N ALA A 341 -6.93 -9.81 -12.79
CA ALA A 341 -7.69 -8.83 -13.54
C ALA A 341 -8.40 -9.42 -14.78
N LEU A 342 -8.04 -10.63 -15.23
CA LEU A 342 -8.82 -11.36 -16.24
C LEU A 342 -10.24 -11.69 -15.76
N ASP A 343 -10.46 -11.76 -14.44
CA ASP A 343 -11.76 -11.98 -13.81
C ASP A 343 -12.46 -10.68 -13.38
N TYR A 344 -11.89 -9.52 -13.71
CA TYR A 344 -12.49 -8.22 -13.39
C TYR A 344 -13.90 -8.09 -13.99
N ARG A 345 -14.87 -7.64 -13.18
CA ARG A 345 -16.28 -7.49 -13.56
C ARG A 345 -16.93 -6.31 -12.85
N VAL A 346 -17.63 -5.49 -13.63
CA VAL A 346 -18.56 -4.44 -13.16
C VAL A 346 -19.77 -4.39 -14.09
N ASP A 347 -20.83 -3.68 -13.68
CA ASP A 347 -22.08 -3.57 -14.44
C ASP A 347 -21.88 -2.94 -15.83
N ASP A 348 -20.87 -2.08 -15.98
CA ASP A 348 -20.48 -1.52 -17.27
C ASP A 348 -19.64 -2.53 -18.07
N ALA A 349 -20.24 -3.02 -19.16
CA ALA A 349 -19.60 -3.97 -20.08
C ALA A 349 -18.35 -3.38 -20.75
N ALA A 350 -18.35 -2.09 -21.10
CA ALA A 350 -17.20 -1.45 -21.74
C ALA A 350 -16.04 -1.31 -20.74
N ALA A 351 -16.34 -0.93 -19.50
CA ALA A 351 -15.35 -0.90 -18.41
C ALA A 351 -14.77 -2.29 -18.12
N THR A 352 -15.61 -3.33 -18.15
CA THR A 352 -15.17 -4.73 -17.98
C THR A 352 -14.25 -5.15 -19.13
N GLU A 353 -14.64 -4.87 -20.37
CA GLU A 353 -13.84 -5.16 -21.56
C GLU A 353 -12.46 -4.48 -21.48
N GLU A 354 -12.43 -3.18 -21.16
CA GLU A 354 -11.20 -2.38 -21.08
C GLU A 354 -10.17 -2.99 -20.12
N VAL A 355 -10.60 -3.36 -18.91
CA VAL A 355 -9.69 -3.94 -17.90
C VAL A 355 -9.21 -5.32 -18.30
N GLN A 356 -10.09 -6.16 -18.86
CA GLN A 356 -9.70 -7.50 -19.30
C GLN A 356 -8.77 -7.47 -20.50
N VAL A 357 -8.95 -6.52 -21.41
CA VAL A 357 -8.01 -6.24 -22.50
C VAL A 357 -6.64 -5.86 -21.95
N ALA A 358 -6.60 -4.89 -21.04
CA ALA A 358 -5.35 -4.48 -20.40
C ALA A 358 -4.68 -5.63 -19.62
N ALA A 359 -5.46 -6.52 -19.00
CA ALA A 359 -4.97 -7.66 -18.25
C ALA A 359 -4.24 -8.68 -19.14
N TRP A 360 -4.86 -9.14 -20.23
CA TRP A 360 -4.16 -10.07 -21.14
C TRP A 360 -3.00 -9.38 -21.88
N GLN A 361 -3.10 -8.08 -22.18
CA GLN A 361 -1.99 -7.31 -22.75
C GLN A 361 -0.79 -7.25 -21.80
N ALA A 362 -1.03 -7.03 -20.50
CA ALA A 362 0.01 -7.02 -19.48
C ALA A 362 0.68 -8.40 -19.34
N LEU A 363 -0.09 -9.49 -19.29
CA LEU A 363 0.44 -10.86 -19.27
C LEU A 363 1.33 -11.15 -20.48
N LEU A 364 0.86 -10.76 -21.67
CA LEU A 364 1.62 -10.90 -22.91
C LEU A 364 2.85 -9.98 -22.96
N ALA A 365 2.85 -8.84 -22.29
CA ALA A 365 3.98 -7.90 -22.24
C ALA A 365 5.07 -8.33 -21.25
N LEU A 366 4.69 -9.03 -20.17
CA LEU A 366 5.62 -9.63 -19.22
C LEU A 366 6.47 -10.74 -19.85
N ASP A 367 5.94 -11.38 -20.90
CA ASP A 367 6.58 -12.47 -21.65
C ASP A 367 7.01 -13.65 -20.74
N ASP A 368 6.21 -13.92 -19.71
CA ASP A 368 6.44 -14.98 -18.74
C ASP A 368 5.58 -16.22 -19.09
N PRO A 369 6.18 -17.40 -19.33
CA PRO A 369 5.44 -18.64 -19.59
C PRO A 369 4.41 -19.01 -18.51
N ALA A 370 4.61 -18.56 -17.26
CA ALA A 370 3.66 -18.78 -16.17
C ALA A 370 2.31 -18.08 -16.40
N ALA A 371 2.20 -17.16 -17.38
CA ALA A 371 0.93 -16.56 -17.78
C ALA A 371 0.04 -17.49 -18.61
N VAL A 372 0.61 -18.52 -19.26
CA VAL A 372 -0.11 -19.40 -20.20
C VAL A 372 -1.34 -20.06 -19.57
N PRO A 373 -1.27 -20.66 -18.35
CA PRO A 373 -2.45 -21.25 -17.72
C PRO A 373 -3.58 -20.26 -17.48
N ALA A 374 -3.26 -19.02 -17.08
CA ALA A 374 -4.26 -17.98 -16.83
C ALA A 374 -4.97 -17.54 -18.12
N LEU A 375 -4.21 -17.35 -19.21
CA LEU A 375 -4.77 -17.02 -20.52
C LEU A 375 -5.65 -18.14 -21.09
N ARG A 376 -5.23 -19.40 -20.92
CA ARG A 376 -6.03 -20.59 -21.28
C ARG A 376 -7.35 -20.64 -20.52
N ALA A 377 -7.28 -20.49 -19.20
CA ALA A 377 -8.46 -20.48 -18.33
C ALA A 377 -9.43 -19.37 -18.75
N TYR A 378 -8.92 -18.17 -19.02
CA TYR A 378 -9.73 -17.03 -19.48
C TYR A 378 -10.43 -17.29 -20.81
N LEU A 379 -9.75 -17.86 -21.81
CA LEU A 379 -10.38 -18.18 -23.11
C LEU A 379 -11.53 -19.21 -22.97
N ALA A 380 -11.42 -20.14 -22.02
CA ALA A 380 -12.44 -21.14 -21.73
C ALA A 380 -13.56 -20.65 -20.80
N ALA A 381 -13.34 -19.56 -20.06
CA ALA A 381 -14.28 -19.08 -19.05
C ALA A 381 -15.52 -18.42 -19.66
N GLU A 382 -16.71 -18.82 -19.21
CA GLU A 382 -17.98 -18.12 -19.51
C GLU A 382 -17.99 -16.70 -18.93
N SER A 383 -17.36 -16.55 -17.76
CA SER A 383 -16.35 -15.54 -17.49
C SER A 383 -16.26 -14.42 -18.50
N ALA A 384 -15.36 -14.67 -19.46
CA ALA A 384 -14.65 -13.70 -20.28
C ALA A 384 -15.56 -12.79 -21.10
N HIS A 385 -15.15 -11.51 -21.21
CA HIS A 385 -15.91 -10.58 -22.04
C HIS A 385 -15.75 -11.01 -23.52
N PRO A 386 -16.85 -11.20 -24.28
CA PRO A 386 -16.77 -11.78 -25.63
C PRO A 386 -15.84 -11.04 -26.57
N ALA A 387 -15.88 -9.70 -26.57
CA ALA A 387 -15.03 -8.87 -27.41
C ALA A 387 -13.55 -8.92 -27.00
N ALA A 388 -13.26 -8.86 -25.70
CA ALA A 388 -11.89 -8.96 -25.18
C ALA A 388 -11.29 -10.35 -25.49
N ARG A 389 -12.10 -11.40 -25.42
CA ARG A 389 -11.71 -12.77 -25.76
C ARG A 389 -11.38 -12.90 -27.26
N GLU A 390 -12.25 -12.38 -28.13
CA GLU A 390 -12.03 -12.39 -29.58
C GLU A 390 -10.76 -11.60 -29.96
N GLU A 391 -10.53 -10.45 -29.32
CA GLU A 391 -9.32 -9.65 -29.52
C GLU A 391 -8.05 -10.39 -29.08
N LEU A 392 -8.08 -11.10 -27.95
CA LEU A 392 -6.95 -11.93 -27.51
C LEU A 392 -6.62 -13.00 -28.56
N VAL A 393 -7.61 -13.74 -29.08
CA VAL A 393 -7.39 -14.76 -30.12
C VAL A 393 -6.73 -14.14 -31.35
N ARG A 394 -7.29 -13.06 -31.90
CA ARG A 394 -6.73 -12.33 -33.06
C ARG A 394 -5.32 -11.80 -32.80
N THR A 395 -4.98 -11.47 -31.55
CA THR A 395 -3.65 -10.99 -31.17
C THR A 395 -2.65 -12.15 -31.07
N LEU A 396 -3.05 -13.29 -30.53
CA LEU A 396 -2.24 -14.51 -30.50
C LEU A 396 -1.93 -15.00 -31.93
N GLU A 397 -2.90 -14.98 -32.84
CA GLU A 397 -2.70 -15.33 -34.26
C GLU A 397 -1.61 -14.48 -34.92
N ARG A 398 -1.63 -13.16 -34.66
CA ARG A 398 -0.67 -12.22 -35.24
C ARG A 398 0.74 -12.34 -34.65
N ARG A 399 0.86 -12.74 -33.38
CA ARG A 399 2.14 -12.78 -32.66
C ARG A 399 3.00 -14.00 -33.01
N GLY A 400 2.44 -14.99 -33.70
CA GLY A 400 3.15 -16.15 -34.25
C GLY A 400 3.13 -17.39 -33.34
N GLU A 401 3.77 -18.47 -33.80
CA GLU A 401 3.57 -19.84 -33.30
C GLU A 401 3.86 -20.05 -31.81
N GLY A 402 4.77 -19.30 -31.17
CA GLY A 402 5.15 -19.53 -29.76
C GLY A 402 3.99 -19.36 -28.77
N TRP A 403 3.43 -18.14 -28.69
CA TRP A 403 2.27 -17.85 -27.82
C TRP A 403 0.99 -18.50 -28.34
N TRP A 404 0.81 -18.56 -29.66
CA TRP A 404 -0.34 -19.23 -30.29
C TRP A 404 -0.43 -20.70 -29.89
N THR A 405 0.67 -21.44 -30.02
CA THR A 405 0.73 -22.87 -29.68
C THR A 405 0.60 -23.08 -28.18
N ALA A 406 1.32 -22.28 -27.37
CA ALA A 406 1.30 -22.41 -25.93
C ALA A 406 -0.08 -22.14 -25.33
N VAL A 407 -0.86 -21.21 -25.86
CA VAL A 407 -2.16 -20.85 -25.28
C VAL A 407 -3.31 -21.63 -25.91
N LEU A 408 -3.35 -21.81 -27.24
CA LEU A 408 -4.55 -22.32 -27.93
C LEU A 408 -4.49 -23.79 -28.32
N GLN A 409 -3.33 -24.44 -28.31
CA GLN A 409 -3.27 -25.89 -28.52
C GLN A 409 -3.42 -26.62 -27.18
N PRO A 410 -4.29 -27.64 -27.10
CA PRO A 410 -4.36 -28.50 -25.92
C PRO A 410 -3.00 -29.17 -25.71
N GLU A 411 -2.54 -29.26 -24.46
CA GLU A 411 -1.39 -30.11 -24.14
C GLU A 411 -1.71 -31.52 -24.63
N ALA A 412 -0.84 -32.07 -25.49
CA ALA A 412 -0.93 -33.47 -25.85
C ALA A 412 -0.92 -34.29 -24.56
N GLU A 413 -1.95 -35.10 -24.35
CA GLU A 413 -2.00 -36.02 -23.22
C GLU A 413 -0.67 -36.78 -23.15
N PRO A 414 -0.04 -36.89 -21.95
CA PRO A 414 1.17 -37.68 -21.83
C PRO A 414 0.84 -39.11 -22.26
N SER A 415 1.48 -39.54 -23.35
CA SER A 415 1.31 -40.90 -23.89
C SER A 415 1.53 -41.90 -22.76
N PRO A 416 0.56 -42.79 -22.46
CA PRO A 416 0.77 -43.83 -21.46
C PRO A 416 1.94 -44.70 -21.93
N ALA A 417 2.98 -44.78 -21.10
CA ALA A 417 4.14 -45.64 -21.29
C ALA A 417 3.81 -47.10 -20.96
#